data_AF-A0A089I810-F1
#
_entry.id   AF-A0A089I810-F1
#
_cell.length_a   1.000
_cell.length_b   1.000
_cell.length_c   1.000
_cell.angle_alpha   90.00
_cell.angle_beta   90.00
_cell.angle_gamma   90.00
#
_symmetry.space_group_name_H-M   'P 1'
#
loop_
_entity.id
_entity.type
_entity.pdbx_description
1 polymer ?
#
loop_
_entity_poly.entity_id
_entity_poly.type
_entity_poly.pdbx_seq_one_letter_code
_entity_poly.pdbx_strand_id
1 'polypeptide(L)' 'MINWIKYPENEPERNKVYLVYGNGKLASAELDEVDAGRFMWYTPNGYIADRITHYAHINLPGEETDNA' A
#
# COMPACT_ATOMS: atom_id res chain seq x y z
N MET A 1 1.24 0.07 -17.07
CA MET A 1 2.15 -0.80 -16.31
C MET A 1 2.05 -0.36 -14.85
N ILE A 2 2.11 -1.27 -13.87
CA ILE A 2 2.05 -0.91 -12.44
C ILE A 2 3.47 -0.63 -11.95
N ASN A 3 3.69 0.53 -11.34
CA ASN A 3 4.97 0.91 -10.75
C ASN A 3 5.00 0.46 -9.29
N TRP A 4 5.74 -0.60 -9.01
CA TRP A 4 5.88 -1.16 -7.67
C TRP A 4 6.99 -0.47 -6.89
N ILE A 5 6.69 -0.11 -5.65
CA ILE A 5 7.62 0.47 -4.69
C ILE A 5 7.87 -0.56 -3.60
N LYS A 6 9.14 -0.75 -3.24
CA LYS A 6 9.57 -1.71 -2.22
C LYS A 6 9.30 -1.17 -0.81
N TYR A 7 8.71 -2.02 0.03
CA TYR A 7 8.37 -1.74 1.43
C TYR A 7 9.24 -2.59 2.37
N PRO A 8 9.68 -2.07 3.53
CA PRO A 8 9.41 -0.74 4.11
C PRO A 8 10.44 0.33 3.75
N GLU A 9 11.25 0.14 2.71
CA GLU A 9 12.36 1.06 2.37
C GLU A 9 11.89 2.48 1.99
N ASN A 10 10.70 2.60 1.40
CA ASN A 10 10.06 3.88 1.13
C ASN A 10 8.73 3.94 1.90
N GLU A 11 8.52 5.04 2.63
CA GLU A 11 7.29 5.25 3.40
C GLU A 11 6.15 5.65 2.44
N PRO A 12 5.01 4.93 2.44
CA PRO A 12 3.82 5.36 1.72
C PRO A 12 3.28 6.66 2.30
N GLU A 13 2.66 7.50 1.46
CA GLU A 13 1.87 8.61 1.99
C GLU A 13 0.68 8.07 2.78
N ARG A 14 0.42 8.67 3.94
CA ARG A 14 -0.68 8.30 4.83
C ARG A 14 -2.03 8.71 4.25
N ASN A 15 -3.12 8.10 4.73
CA ASN A 15 -4.48 8.40 4.30
C ASN A 15 -4.74 8.19 2.80
N LYS A 16 -4.01 7.25 2.18
CA LYS A 16 -4.19 6.85 0.78
C LYS A 16 -4.34 5.34 0.67
N VAL A 17 -5.17 4.91 -0.28
CA VAL A 17 -5.33 3.50 -0.61
C VAL A 17 -4.33 3.12 -1.69
N TYR A 18 -3.57 2.07 -1.44
CA TYR A 18 -2.59 1.50 -2.35
C TYR A 18 -2.97 0.08 -2.74
N LEU A 19 -2.41 -0.38 -3.86
CA LEU A 19 -2.31 -1.80 -4.13
C LEU A 19 -1.11 -2.34 -3.35
N VAL A 20 -1.30 -3.34 -2.49
CA VAL A 20 -0.23 -3.95 -1.70
C VAL A 20 -0.02 -5.40 -2.10
N TYR A 21 1.24 -5.83 -2.05
CA TYR A 21 1.65 -7.20 -2.34
C TYR A 21 2.45 -7.80 -1.19
N GLY A 22 1.97 -8.92 -0.68
CA GLY A 22 2.61 -9.66 0.40
C GLY A 22 2.16 -11.10 0.41
N ASN A 23 3.07 -12.01 0.77
CA ASN A 23 2.79 -13.45 0.89
C ASN A 23 2.09 -14.05 -0.35
N GLY A 24 2.49 -13.61 -1.55
CA GLY A 24 1.93 -14.09 -2.82
C GLY A 24 0.54 -13.54 -3.18
N LYS A 25 -0.02 -12.61 -2.39
CA LYS A 25 -1.37 -12.07 -2.58
C LYS A 25 -1.36 -10.57 -2.81
N LEU A 26 -2.36 -10.12 -3.56
CA LEU A 26 -2.67 -8.71 -3.81
C LEU A 26 -3.88 -8.29 -3.00
N ALA A 27 -3.84 -7.08 -2.44
CA ALA A 27 -4.98 -6.45 -1.79
C ALA A 27 -4.94 -4.93 -2.03
N SER A 28 -6.08 -4.26 -1.89
CA SER A 28 -6.13 -2.80 -1.75
C SER A 28 -6.18 -2.45 -0.27
N ALA A 29 -5.23 -1.65 0.21
CA ALA A 29 -5.08 -1.34 1.63
C ALA A 29 -4.57 0.08 1.86
N GLU A 30 -4.89 0.63 3.02
CA GLU A 30 -4.38 1.90 3.53
C GLU A 30 -3.35 1.65 4.63
N LEU A 31 -2.30 2.46 4.72
CA LEU A 31 -1.35 2.37 5.83
C LEU A 31 -1.87 3.20 7.02
N ASP A 32 -2.16 2.52 8.12
CA ASP A 32 -2.74 3.10 9.34
C ASP A 32 -1.79 2.93 10.54
N GLU A 33 -1.84 3.86 11.49
CA GLU A 33 -1.04 3.83 12.71
C GLU A 33 -1.86 3.22 13.85
N VAL A 34 -1.55 1.99 14.24
CA VAL A 34 -2.36 1.23 15.21
C VAL A 34 -1.92 1.42 16.65
N ASP A 35 -0.63 1.73 16.89
CA ASP A 35 -0.07 1.90 18.22
C ASP A 35 1.28 2.64 18.17
N ALA A 36 1.37 3.85 18.71
CA ALA A 36 2.60 4.62 18.94
C ALA A 36 3.79 4.32 17.99
N GLY A 37 3.63 4.60 16.68
CA GLY A 37 4.65 4.37 15.66
C GLY A 37 4.65 2.99 15.00
N ARG A 38 3.71 2.11 15.35
CA ARG A 38 3.45 0.85 14.67
C ARG A 38 2.42 1.06 13.57
N PHE A 39 2.85 0.85 12.34
CA PHE A 39 2.00 0.95 11.17
C PHE A 39 1.54 -0.44 10.69
N MET A 40 0.28 -0.55 10.30
CA MET A 40 -0.32 -1.75 9.73
C MET A 40 -1.17 -1.40 8.51
N TRP A 41 -1.24 -2.33 7.57
CA TRP A 41 -2.06 -2.17 6.38
C TRP A 41 -3.50 -2.55 6.68
N TYR A 42 -4.43 -1.60 6.59
CA TYR A 42 -5.85 -1.80 6.83
C TYR A 42 -6.61 -2.06 5.53
N THR A 43 -7.53 -3.02 5.56
CA THR A 43 -8.52 -3.26 4.51
C THR A 43 -9.92 -3.25 5.09
N PRO A 44 -10.99 -3.20 4.28
CA PRO A 44 -12.36 -3.33 4.78
C PRO A 44 -12.63 -4.62 5.58
N ASN A 45 -11.80 -5.65 5.42
CA ASN A 45 -11.90 -6.92 6.15
C ASN A 45 -11.03 -6.95 7.42
N GLY A 46 -10.36 -5.84 7.76
CA GLY A 46 -9.45 -5.72 8.89
C GLY A 46 -7.98 -5.54 8.48
N TYR A 47 -7.12 -5.57 9.49
CA TYR A 47 -5.68 -5.36 9.32
C TYR A 47 -4.99 -6.59 8.71
N ILE A 48 -4.16 -6.34 7.70
CA ILE A 48 -3.22 -7.30 7.14
C ILE A 48 -1.90 -7.13 7.90
N ALA A 49 -1.61 -8.07 8.79
CA ALA A 49 -0.31 -8.16 9.45
C ALA A 49 0.76 -8.85 8.58
N ASP A 50 0.37 -9.30 7.38
CA ASP A 50 1.23 -10.06 6.49
C ASP A 50 2.47 -9.26 6.10
N ARG A 51 3.55 -9.97 5.77
CA ARG A 51 4.82 -9.40 5.28
C ARG A 51 4.60 -8.73 3.92
N ILE A 52 3.97 -7.57 3.90
CA ILE A 52 3.88 -6.71 2.73
C ILE A 52 5.30 -6.40 2.31
N THR A 53 5.58 -6.66 1.03
CA THR A 53 6.91 -6.47 0.44
C THR A 53 6.92 -5.30 -0.53
N HIS A 54 5.77 -5.00 -1.13
CA HIS A 54 5.63 -3.95 -2.13
C HIS A 54 4.26 -3.27 -2.03
N TYR A 55 4.21 -2.02 -2.45
CA TYR A 55 2.98 -1.28 -2.68
C TYR A 55 3.06 -0.51 -3.99
N ALA A 56 1.93 -0.09 -4.53
CA ALA A 56 1.85 0.73 -5.73
C ALA A 56 0.64 1.66 -5.65
N HIS A 57 0.76 2.84 -6.28
CA HIS A 57 -0.39 3.71 -6.49
C HIS A 57 -1.42 2.99 -7.38
N ILE A 58 -2.70 3.11 -7.01
CA ILE A 58 -3.80 2.62 -7.83
C ILE A 58 -4.02 3.65 -8.93
N ASN A 59 -3.48 3.38 -10.11
CA ASN A 59 -3.66 4.24 -11.27
C ASN A 59 -5.03 3.94 -11.89
N LEU A 60 -6.06 4.74 -11.55
CA LEU A 60 -7.36 4.59 -12.18
C LEU A 60 -7.34 5.11 -13.63
N PRO A 61 -8.12 4.51 -14.54
CA PRO A 61 -8.22 5.03 -15.91
C PRO A 61 -8.68 6.49 -15.90
N GLY A 62 -7.84 7.41 -16.37
CA GLY A 62 -8.13 8.84 -16.41
C GLY A 62 -7.41 9.70 -15.36
N GLU A 63 -6.69 9.09 -14.41
CA GLU A 63 -5.71 9.82 -13.61
C GLU A 63 -4.42 9.96 -14.42
N GLU A 64 -3.98 11.20 -14.66
CA GLU A 64 -2.66 11.44 -15.22
C GLU A 64 -1.62 10.91 -14.23
N THR A 65 -1.07 9.73 -14.53
CA THR A 65 0.06 9.22 -13.78
C THR A 65 1.28 10.01 -14.22
N ASP A 66 1.61 11.07 -13.48
CA ASP A 66 2.89 11.75 -13.59
C ASP A 66 3.99 10.73 -13.28
N ASN A 67 4.51 10.10 -14.34
CA ASN A 67 5.73 9.31 -14.28
C ASN A 67 6.89 10.29 -14.46
N ALA A 68 7.28 10.96 -13.37
CA ALA A 68 8.53 11.72 -13.30
C ALA A 68 9.66 10.83 -12.75
#